data_AF-A0A7R9AJS7-F1
#
_entry.id   AF-A0A7R9AJS7-F1
#
_cell.length_a   1.000
_cell.length_b   1.000
_cell.length_c   1.000
_cell.angle_alpha   90.00
_cell.angle_beta   90.00
_cell.angle_gamma   90.00
#
_symmetry.space_group_name_H-M   'P 1'
#
loop_
_entity.id
_entity.type
_entity.pdbx_description
1 polymer ?
#
loop_
_entity_poly.entity_id
_entity_poly.type
_entity_poly.pdbx_seq_one_letter_code
_entity_poly.pdbx_strand_id
1 'polypeptide(L)'
;MKILGGDLEQSAGQVVLDPNERIGKLRQDQFAFEDMRVLDVVMMGHVEMWAAAAERDAIYANADASEEDYMLAAELEAKYAEYGGYEAESKAGELLIGVGIPTFYC
;
A
#
# COMPACT_ATOMS: atom_id res chain seq x y z
N MET A 1 -2.37 -23.93 4.91
CA MET A 1 -1.29 -24.61 5.69
C MET A 1 -0.72 -23.60 6.68
N LYS A 2 -0.89 -23.85 7.99
CA LYS A 2 -0.77 -22.89 9.11
C LYS A 2 0.53 -23.02 9.96
N ILE A 3 1.65 -23.52 9.42
CA ILE A 3 2.77 -23.99 10.29
C ILE A 3 4.17 -23.41 9.93
N LEU A 4 4.32 -22.62 8.87
CA LEU A 4 5.63 -22.04 8.49
C LEU A 4 5.72 -20.52 8.74
N GLY A 5 5.06 -20.08 9.82
CA GLY A 5 4.90 -18.66 10.16
C GLY A 5 5.58 -18.20 11.44
N GLY A 6 6.26 -19.07 12.17
CA GLY A 6 6.97 -18.67 13.40
C GLY A 6 6.07 -18.28 14.60
N ASP A 7 4.75 -18.30 14.46
CA ASP A 7 3.79 -18.00 15.54
C ASP A 7 3.35 -19.22 16.37
N LEU A 8 3.92 -20.42 16.15
CA LEU A 8 3.62 -21.62 16.93
C LEU A 8 4.87 -22.49 17.15
N GLU A 9 5.12 -22.93 18.39
CA GLU A 9 6.13 -23.95 18.72
C GLU A 9 5.86 -25.25 17.95
N GLN A 10 6.90 -25.74 17.25
CA GLN A 10 6.82 -26.94 16.40
C GLN A 10 6.71 -28.21 17.25
N SER A 11 5.77 -29.10 16.94
CA SER A 11 5.61 -30.37 17.68
C SER A 11 6.39 -31.58 17.15
N ALA A 12 7.07 -31.49 15.99
CA ALA A 12 8.17 -32.39 15.57
C ALA A 12 8.50 -32.19 14.07
N GLY A 13 9.80 -32.23 13.74
CA GLY A 13 10.31 -32.32 12.36
C GLY A 13 11.41 -31.30 12.08
N GLN A 14 12.62 -31.77 11.79
CA GLN A 14 13.77 -30.90 11.50
C GLN A 14 13.71 -30.44 10.03
N VAL A 15 13.51 -29.13 9.80
CA VAL A 15 13.64 -28.53 8.47
C VAL A 15 15.03 -27.91 8.36
N VAL A 16 15.90 -28.52 7.56
CA VAL A 16 17.23 -27.99 7.23
C VAL A 16 17.10 -27.21 5.93
N LEU A 17 17.48 -25.93 5.94
CA LEU A 17 17.61 -25.08 4.75
C LEU A 17 19.08 -24.96 4.39
N ASP A 18 19.45 -25.23 3.14
CA ASP A 18 20.82 -25.05 2.66
C ASP A 18 21.16 -23.55 2.51
N PRO A 19 22.43 -23.14 2.70
CA PRO A 19 22.82 -21.72 2.86
C PRO A 19 22.55 -20.81 1.66
N ASN A 20 22.25 -21.38 0.49
CA ASN A 20 22.14 -20.65 -0.79
C ASN A 20 20.72 -20.60 -1.37
N GLU A 21 19.70 -21.07 -0.66
CA GLU A 21 18.32 -21.00 -1.13
C GLU A 21 17.53 -19.87 -0.45
N ARG A 22 16.99 -18.96 -1.27
CA ARG A 22 16.03 -17.94 -0.83
C ARG A 22 14.61 -18.47 -1.08
N ILE A 23 13.88 -18.79 -0.02
CA ILE A 23 12.45 -19.07 -0.11
C ILE A 23 11.69 -17.75 -0.31
N GLY A 24 11.22 -17.51 -1.54
CA GLY A 24 10.24 -16.47 -1.82
C GLY A 24 8.85 -16.95 -1.37
N LYS A 25 8.39 -16.48 -0.20
CA LYS A 25 7.02 -16.72 0.25
C LYS A 25 6.07 -15.90 -0.62
N LEU A 26 5.36 -16.54 -1.54
CA LEU A 26 4.17 -15.95 -2.14
C LEU A 26 3.13 -15.75 -1.03
N ARG A 27 2.86 -14.49 -0.67
CA ARG A 27 1.71 -14.12 0.16
C ARG A 27 0.46 -14.48 -0.64
N GLN A 28 -0.05 -15.69 -0.46
CA GLN A 28 -1.40 -16.10 -0.89
C GLN A 28 -2.43 -15.49 0.06
N ASP A 29 -2.41 -14.17 0.17
CA ASP A 29 -3.49 -13.41 0.73
C ASP A 29 -4.08 -12.58 -0.41
N GLN A 30 -4.66 -13.29 -1.39
CA GLN A 30 -5.33 -12.67 -2.53
C GLN A 30 -6.56 -11.85 -2.13
N PHE A 31 -6.92 -11.83 -0.84
CA PHE A 31 -8.07 -11.16 -0.24
C PHE A 31 -7.72 -9.87 0.50
N ALA A 32 -6.42 -9.57 0.71
CA ALA A 32 -5.99 -8.43 1.52
C ALA A 32 -6.48 -7.05 1.02
N PHE A 33 -7.01 -6.99 -0.20
CA PHE A 33 -7.46 -5.77 -0.85
C PHE A 33 -8.80 -5.95 -1.60
N GLU A 34 -9.57 -7.00 -1.34
CA GLU A 34 -10.83 -7.23 -2.08
C GLU A 34 -11.86 -6.10 -1.94
N ASP A 35 -11.85 -5.41 -0.80
CA ASP A 35 -12.72 -4.27 -0.53
C ASP A 35 -12.12 -2.93 -1.01
N MET A 36 -10.93 -2.94 -1.61
CA MET A 36 -10.23 -1.75 -2.10
C MET A 36 -10.27 -1.70 -3.63
N ARG A 37 -10.42 -0.49 -4.18
CA ARG A 37 -10.36 -0.31 -5.63
C ARG A 37 -8.96 -0.71 -6.10
N VAL A 38 -8.86 -1.45 -7.19
CA VAL A 38 -7.56 -1.88 -7.75
C VAL A 38 -6.66 -0.68 -8.02
N LEU A 39 -7.26 0.44 -8.42
CA LEU A 39 -6.58 1.72 -8.59
C LEU A 39 -5.91 2.21 -7.29
N ASP A 40 -6.61 2.15 -6.15
CA ASP A 40 -6.05 2.56 -4.85
C ASP A 40 -4.88 1.67 -4.45
N VAL A 41 -4.98 0.35 -4.69
CA VAL A 41 -3.89 -0.61 -4.41
C VAL A 41 -2.65 -0.31 -5.23
N VAL A 42 -2.80 0.12 -6.48
CA VAL A 42 -1.67 0.55 -7.32
C VAL A 42 -1.06 1.85 -6.78
N MET A 43 -1.90 2.81 -6.38
CA MET A 43 -1.45 4.07 -5.80
C MET A 43 -0.68 3.87 -4.48
N MET A 44 -1.11 2.90 -3.66
CA MET A 44 -0.41 2.48 -2.44
C MET A 44 1.01 1.95 -2.70
N GLY A 45 1.32 1.55 -3.94
CA GLY A 45 2.67 1.16 -4.34
C GLY A 45 3.71 2.27 -4.14
N HIS A 46 3.30 3.54 -4.21
CA HIS A 46 4.14 4.68 -3.87
C HIS A 46 3.91 5.09 -2.40
N VAL A 47 4.58 4.37 -1.50
CA VAL A 47 4.33 4.45 -0.04
C VAL A 47 4.41 5.88 0.53
N GLU A 48 5.42 6.67 0.15
CA GLU A 48 5.59 8.04 0.68
C GLU A 48 4.46 8.98 0.25
N MET A 49 4.10 8.94 -1.03
CA MET A 49 2.99 9.72 -1.59
C MET A 49 1.65 9.30 -0.97
N TRP A 50 1.40 7.99 -0.83
CA TRP A 50 0.19 7.48 -0.20
C TRP A 50 0.09 7.88 1.27
N ALA A 51 1.19 7.79 2.01
CA ALA A 51 1.24 8.23 3.40
C ALA A 51 0.98 9.73 3.53
N ALA A 52 1.60 10.55 2.68
CA ALA A 52 1.38 12.00 2.67
C ALA A 52 -0.09 12.37 2.39
N ALA A 53 -0.72 11.70 1.43
CA ALA A 53 -2.15 11.88 1.15
C ALA A 53 -3.04 11.47 2.33
N ALA A 54 -2.81 10.28 2.89
CA ALA A 54 -3.61 9.75 3.97
C ALA A 54 -3.50 10.58 5.26
N GLU A 55 -2.30 11.05 5.60
CA GLU A 55 -2.06 11.90 6.77
C GLU A 55 -2.68 13.29 6.60
N ARG A 56 -2.53 13.89 5.42
CA ARG A 56 -3.19 15.15 5.07
C ARG A 56 -4.72 15.03 5.17
N ASP A 57 -5.29 13.97 4.60
CA ASP A 57 -6.73 13.75 4.61
C ASP A 57 -7.25 13.50 6.03
N ALA A 58 -6.47 12.84 6.89
CA ALA A 58 -6.80 12.67 8.30
C ALA A 58 -6.84 14.01 9.06
N ILE A 59 -5.91 14.93 8.77
CA ILE A 59 -5.91 16.29 9.33
C ILE A 59 -7.17 17.04 8.89
N TYR A 60 -7.52 17.00 7.60
CA TYR A 60 -8.72 17.66 7.09
C TYR A 60 -10.03 17.05 7.63
N ALA A 61 -10.04 15.76 7.95
CA ALA A 61 -11.21 15.09 8.53
C ALA A 61 -11.37 15.37 10.04
N ASN A 62 -10.32 15.82 10.73
CA ASN A 62 -10.37 16.12 12.15
C ASN A 62 -10.95 17.52 12.39
N ALA A 63 -12.16 17.59 12.94
CA ALA A 63 -12.82 18.85 13.27
C ALA A 63 -12.14 19.65 14.40
N ASP A 64 -11.30 18.99 15.20
CA ASP A 64 -10.52 19.59 16.29
C ASP A 64 -9.08 19.89 15.88
N ALA A 65 -8.75 19.85 14.57
CA ALA A 65 -7.41 20.13 14.07
C ALA A 65 -6.97 21.56 14.41
N SER A 66 -5.72 21.68 14.84
CA SER A 66 -5.09 22.95 15.20
C SER A 66 -4.51 23.69 13.98
N GLU A 67 -4.12 24.95 14.17
CA GLU A 67 -3.42 25.71 13.13
C GLU A 67 -2.07 25.06 12.75
N GLU A 68 -1.37 24.45 13.72
CA GLU A 68 -0.14 23.70 13.47
C GLU A 68 -0.39 22.45 12.60
N ASP A 69 -1.49 21.73 12.85
CA ASP A 69 -1.89 20.59 12.03
C ASP A 69 -2.17 21.03 10.58
N TYR A 70 -2.82 22.18 10.39
CA TYR A 70 -3.06 22.70 9.03
C TYR A 70 -1.77 23.15 8.33
N MET A 71 -0.78 23.65 9.07
CA MET A 71 0.54 23.94 8.50
C MET A 71 1.24 22.65 8.06
N LEU A 72 1.16 21.59 8.86
CA LEU A 72 1.66 20.26 8.48
C LEU A 72 0.93 19.72 7.24
N ALA A 73 -0.40 19.86 7.17
CA ALA A 73 -1.19 19.45 6.00
C ALA A 73 -0.73 20.18 4.72
N ALA A 74 -0.34 21.45 4.81
CA ALA A 74 0.20 22.19 3.67
C ALA A 74 1.58 21.67 3.22
N GLU A 75 2.45 21.26 4.15
CA GLU A 75 3.72 20.61 3.81
C GLU A 75 3.51 19.24 3.16
N LEU A 76 2.56 18.45 3.67
CA LEU A 76 2.19 17.16 3.11
C LEU A 76 1.57 17.31 1.71
N GLU A 77 0.76 18.34 1.49
CA GLU A 77 0.22 18.70 0.17
C GLU A 77 1.34 19.02 -0.83
N ALA A 78 2.34 19.80 -0.41
CA ALA A 78 3.48 20.11 -1.26
C ALA A 78 4.28 18.86 -1.64
N LYS A 79 4.51 17.94 -0.68
CA LYS A 79 5.15 16.64 -0.95
C LYS A 79 4.32 15.77 -1.89
N TYR A 80 3.01 15.70 -1.66
CA TYR A 80 2.10 14.96 -2.54
C TYR A 80 2.18 15.47 -3.99
N ALA A 81 2.21 16.79 -4.17
CA ALA A 81 2.40 17.41 -5.47
C ALA A 81 3.78 17.11 -6.08
N GLU A 82 4.86 17.14 -5.28
CA GLU A 82 6.22 16.81 -5.71
C GLU A 82 6.34 15.37 -6.22
N TYR A 83 5.65 14.43 -5.58
CA TYR A 83 5.57 13.04 -6.03
C TYR A 83 4.66 12.84 -7.26
N GLY A 84 4.09 13.91 -7.81
CA GLY A 84 3.20 13.84 -8.96
C GLY A 84 1.84 13.24 -8.63
N GLY A 85 1.36 13.38 -7.39
CA GLY A 85 0.11 12.78 -6.92
C GLY A 85 -1.13 13.18 -7.72
N TYR A 86 -1.15 14.38 -8.31
CA TYR A 86 -2.25 14.83 -9.19
C TYR A 86 -2.33 14.07 -10.52
N GLU A 87 -1.23 13.46 -10.96
CA GLU A 87 -1.14 12.69 -12.19
C GLU A 87 -1.11 11.18 -11.92
N ALA A 88 -0.88 10.81 -10.67
CA ALA A 88 -0.62 9.44 -10.26
C ALA A 88 -1.80 8.51 -10.57
N GLU A 89 -3.04 8.99 -10.39
CA GLU A 89 -4.24 8.21 -10.73
C GLU A 89 -4.32 7.90 -12.23
N SER A 90 -4.09 8.91 -13.08
CA SER A 90 -4.06 8.74 -14.54
C SER A 90 -2.97 7.76 -14.97
N LYS A 91 -1.76 7.88 -14.41
CA LYS A 91 -0.64 6.97 -14.68
C LYS A 91 -0.94 5.54 -14.22
N ALA A 92 -1.54 5.38 -13.05
CA ALA A 92 -1.97 4.08 -12.53
C ALA A 92 -3.05 3.44 -13.43
N GLY A 93 -4.01 4.23 -13.91
CA GLY A 93 -5.01 3.78 -14.89
C GLY A 93 -4.40 3.31 -16.21
N GLU A 94 -3.44 4.06 -16.76
CA GLU A 94 -2.71 3.68 -17.97
C GLU A 94 -1.94 2.35 -17.78
N LEU A 95 -1.27 2.17 -16.64
CA LEU A 95 -0.58 0.93 -16.30
C LEU A 95 -1.54 -0.26 -16.23
N LEU A 96 -2.68 -0.09 -15.57
CA LEU A 96 -3.72 -1.11 -15.44
C LEU A 96 -4.27 -1.53 -16.80
N ILE A 97 -4.57 -0.56 -17.67
CA ILE A 97 -5.00 -0.82 -19.05
C ILE A 97 -3.91 -1.59 -19.82
N GLY A 98 -2.64 -1.21 -19.66
CA GLY A 98 -1.50 -1.85 -20.30
C GLY A 98 -1.32 -3.33 -19.93
N VAL A 99 -1.73 -3.73 -18.72
CA VAL A 99 -1.71 -5.13 -18.26
C VAL A 99 -3.05 -5.85 -18.45
N GLY A 100 -4.03 -5.20 -19.10
CA GLY A 100 -5.32 -5.79 -19.45
C GLY A 100 -6.38 -5.72 -18.35
N ILE A 101 -6.21 -4.88 -17.34
CA ILE A 101 -7.20 -4.64 -16.27
C ILE A 101 -8.04 -3.40 -16.66
N PRO A 102 -9.35 -3.55 -16.95
CA PRO A 102 -10.18 -2.42 -17.32
C PRO A 102 -10.51 -1.51 -16.13
N THR A 103 -10.38 -0.20 -16.34
CA THR A 103 -10.67 0.83 -15.32
C THR A 103 -12.15 1.05 -15.06
N PHE A 104 -13.05 0.51 -15.89
CA PHE A 104 -14.52 0.67 -15.76
C PHE A 104 -15.15 -0.12 -14.60
N TYR A 105 -14.38 -0.98 -13.92
CA TYR A 105 -14.78 -1.70 -12.71
C TYR A 105 -13.93 -1.29 -11.48
N CYS A 106 -13.12 -0.22 -11.60
CA CYS A 106 -12.29 0.32 -10.52
C CYS A 106 -12.95 1.53 -9.86
#